data_AF-A0A2H0TY71-F1
#
_entry.id   AF-A0A2H0TY71-F1
#
_cell.length_a   1.000
_cell.length_b   1.000
_cell.length_c   1.000
_cell.angle_alpha   90.00
_cell.angle_beta   90.00
_cell.angle_gamma   90.00
#
_symmetry.space_group_name_H-M   'P 1'
#
loop_
_entity.id
_entity.type
_entity.pdbx_description
1 polymer ?
#
loop_
_entity_poly.entity_id
_entity_poly.type
_entity_poly.pdbx_seq_one_letter_code
_entity_poly.pdbx_strand_id
1 'polypeptide(L)' 'MKSLERRHINIQKRNPYLSSYINFAKAITGQNFTQRSIQFWFNKLVDKDDYFQKDKKDIITHLEKLNKPIEDNIK' A
#
# COMPACT_ATOMS: atom_id res chain seq x y z
N MET A 1 -7.23 -15.64 -2.86
CA MET A 1 -7.15 -14.16 -2.95
C MET A 1 -5.68 -13.73 -3.02
N LYS A 2 -5.17 -13.39 -4.21
CA LYS A 2 -3.79 -12.90 -4.46
C LYS A 2 -3.79 -11.49 -5.09
N SER A 3 -4.88 -10.73 -4.98
CA SER A 3 -5.06 -9.51 -5.78
C SER A 3 -4.07 -8.40 -5.40
N LEU A 4 -3.82 -8.17 -4.11
CA LEU A 4 -2.89 -7.15 -3.64
C LEU A 4 -1.43 -7.51 -3.95
N GLU A 5 -1.01 -8.72 -3.59
CA GLU A 5 0.32 -9.26 -3.93
C GLU A 5 0.61 -9.20 -5.43
N ARG A 6 -0.32 -9.66 -6.27
CA ARG A 6 -0.17 -9.61 -7.72
C ARG A 6 -0.08 -8.17 -8.24
N ARG A 7 -0.89 -7.25 -7.72
CA ARG A 7 -0.83 -5.82 -8.09
C ARG A 7 0.52 -5.22 -7.72
N HIS A 8 0.98 -5.45 -6.50
CA HIS A 8 2.26 -4.96 -6.01
C HIS A 8 3.41 -5.48 -6.88
N ILE A 9 3.50 -6.80 -7.11
CA ILE A 9 4.53 -7.40 -7.96
C ILE A 9 4.49 -6.80 -9.39
N ASN A 10 3.31 -6.61 -9.96
CA ASN A 10 3.18 -6.01 -11.29
C ASN A 10 3.66 -4.55 -11.32
N ILE A 11 3.40 -3.78 -10.27
CA ILE A 11 3.86 -2.39 -10.14
C ILE A 11 5.37 -2.36 -9.93
N GLN A 12 5.92 -3.21 -9.06
CA GLN A 12 7.35 -3.32 -8.78
C GLN A 12 8.14 -3.71 -10.04
N LYS A 13 7.66 -4.67 -10.82
CA LYS A 13 8.29 -5.05 -12.11
C LYS A 13 8.37 -3.88 -13.10
N ARG A 14 7.39 -2.97 -13.06
CA ARG A 14 7.36 -1.76 -13.91
C ARG A 14 8.18 -0.61 -13.33
N ASN A 15 8.49 -0.65 -12.04
CA ASN A 15 9.16 0.41 -11.30
C ASN A 15 10.22 -0.18 -10.35
N PRO A 16 11.26 -0.86 -10.87
CA PRO A 16 12.20 -1.61 -10.05
C PRO A 16 13.06 -0.73 -9.13
N TYR A 17 13.20 0.56 -9.46
CA TYR A 17 14.00 1.52 -8.71
C TYR A 17 13.21 2.34 -7.68
N LEU A 18 11.91 2.08 -7.52
CA LEU A 18 11.10 2.70 -6.47
C LEU A 18 11.12 1.86 -5.21
N SER A 19 11.00 2.51 -4.06
CA SER A 19 10.88 1.81 -2.77
C SER A 19 9.68 0.86 -2.76
N SER A 20 9.80 -0.22 -2.00
CA SER A 20 8.73 -1.19 -1.81
C SER A 20 7.49 -0.52 -1.19
N TYR A 21 7.69 0.49 -0.33
CA TYR A 21 6.62 1.34 0.21
C TYR A 21 5.86 2.07 -0.91
N ILE A 22 6.56 2.77 -1.81
CA ILE A 22 5.92 3.52 -2.90
C ILE A 22 5.15 2.57 -3.83
N ASN A 23 5.76 1.44 -4.17
CA ASN A 23 5.12 0.41 -4.98
C ASN A 23 3.88 -0.18 -4.30
N PHE A 24 3.91 -0.35 -2.98
CA PHE A 24 2.77 -0.81 -2.19
C PHE A 24 1.65 0.22 -2.11
N ALA A 25 1.97 1.49 -1.85
CA ALA A 25 1.00 2.58 -1.84
C ALA A 25 0.23 2.65 -3.16
N LYS A 26 0.94 2.62 -4.30
CA LYS A 26 0.34 2.57 -5.63
C LYS A 26 -0.57 1.34 -5.84
N ALA A 27 -0.24 0.20 -5.24
CA ALA A 27 -1.00 -1.04 -5.38
C ALA A 27 -2.35 -1.00 -4.66
N ILE A 28 -2.46 -0.20 -3.59
CA ILE A 28 -3.66 -0.13 -2.75
C ILE A 28 -4.54 1.09 -3.05
N THR A 29 -4.01 2.14 -3.67
CA THR A 29 -4.76 3.38 -3.93
C THR A 29 -6.10 3.11 -4.65
N GLY A 30 -7.19 3.56 -4.03
CA GLY A 30 -8.55 3.42 -4.55
C GLY A 30 -9.07 1.99 -4.70
N GLN A 31 -8.50 1.00 -3.99
CA GLN A 31 -8.84 -0.41 -4.15
C GLN A 31 -9.78 -0.99 -3.08
N ASN A 32 -10.16 -0.23 -2.05
CA ASN A 32 -11.10 -0.64 -1.01
C ASN A 32 -10.72 -1.96 -0.27
N PHE A 33 -9.43 -2.23 -0.08
CA PHE A 33 -8.97 -3.31 0.78
C PHE A 33 -9.34 -3.09 2.24
N THR A 34 -9.55 -4.17 2.99
CA THR A 34 -9.74 -4.08 4.45
C THR A 34 -8.44 -3.70 5.14
N GLN A 35 -8.52 -3.00 6.28
CA GLN A 35 -7.37 -2.67 7.12
C GLN A 35 -6.51 -3.90 7.44
N ARG A 36 -7.14 -5.03 7.79
CA ARG A 36 -6.44 -6.30 8.04
C ARG A 36 -5.63 -6.78 6.83
N SER A 37 -6.18 -6.61 5.63
CA SER A 37 -5.49 -6.99 4.39
C SER A 37 -4.30 -6.07 4.12
N ILE A 38 -4.47 -4.76 4.30
CA ILE A 38 -3.39 -3.77 4.16
C ILE A 38 -2.26 -4.10 5.12
N GLN A 39 -2.54 -4.31 6.40
CA GLN A 39 -1.52 -4.64 7.41
C GLN A 39 -0.79 -5.95 7.10
N PHE A 40 -1.54 -7.02 6.77
CA PHE A 40 -0.95 -8.32 6.48
C PHE A 40 0.01 -8.23 5.29
N TRP A 41 -0.41 -7.58 4.20
CA TRP A 41 0.42 -7.48 3.00
C TRP A 41 1.53 -6.44 3.11
N PHE A 42 1.32 -5.35 3.86
CA PHE A 42 2.37 -4.38 4.16
C PHE A 42 3.56 -5.08 4.84
N ASN A 43 3.28 -5.88 5.88
CA ASN A 43 4.30 -6.63 6.60
C ASN A 43 5.03 -7.67 5.74
N LYS A 44 4.39 -8.14 4.68
CA LYS A 44 4.92 -9.21 3.82
C LYS A 44 5.66 -8.68 2.59
N LEU A 45 5.27 -7.50 2.08
CA LEU A 45 5.73 -6.98 0.79
C LEU A 45 6.57 -5.71 0.90
N VAL A 46 6.44 -4.95 1.99
CA VAL A 46 7.23 -3.74 2.22
C VAL A 46 8.47 -4.11 3.02
N ASP A 47 9.63 -3.76 2.47
CA ASP A 47 10.93 -3.88 3.11
C ASP A 47 10.93 -3.11 4.43
N LYS A 48 11.53 -3.70 5.46
CA LYS A 48 11.64 -3.06 6.79
C LYS A 48 12.60 -1.89 6.78
N ASP A 49 13.53 -1.85 5.84
CA ASP A 49 14.47 -0.72 5.71
C ASP A 49 13.82 0.49 5.02
N ASP A 50 12.65 0.32 4.38
CA ASP A 50 11.89 1.40 3.74
C ASP A 50 11.03 2.22 4.74
N TYR A 51 10.99 1.84 6.02
CA TYR A 51 10.28 2.59 7.04
C TYR A 51 10.88 2.43 8.44
N PHE A 52 10.79 3.48 9.25
CA PHE A 52 11.09 3.31 10.66
C PHE A 52 9.95 2.58 11.37
N GLN A 53 10.28 1.55 12.14
CA GLN A 53 9.30 0.75 12.88
C GLN A 53 8.40 1.59 13.80
N LYS A 54 8.91 2.71 14.34
CA LYS A 54 8.13 3.67 15.16
C LYS A 54 7.00 4.36 14.37
N ASP A 55 7.18 4.58 13.07
CA ASP A 55 6.25 5.30 12.20
C ASP A 55 5.23 4.36 11.56
N LYS A 56 5.40 3.04 11.72
CA LYS A 56 4.57 2.00 11.10
C LYS A 56 3.08 2.22 11.29
N LYS A 57 2.66 2.61 12.49
CA LYS A 57 1.24 2.84 12.80
C LYS A 57 0.67 3.96 11.92
N ASP A 58 1.37 5.08 11.84
CA ASP A 58 0.95 6.25 11.07
C ASP A 58 1.00 5.97 9.56
N ILE A 59 2.00 5.20 9.12
CA ILE A 59 2.11 4.71 7.74
C ILE A 59 0.88 3.87 7.35
N ILE A 60 0.49 2.91 8.18
CA ILE A 60 -0.71 2.09 7.95
C ILE A 60 -1.97 2.97 7.91
N THR A 61 -2.12 3.92 8.84
CA THR A 61 -3.24 4.86 8.84
C THR A 61 -3.28 5.72 7.57
N HIS A 62 -2.13 6.15 7.05
CA HIS A 62 -2.07 6.88 5.79
C HIS A 62 -2.46 5.99 4.60
N LEU A 63 -1.97 4.75 4.55
CA LEU A 63 -2.31 3.77 3.52
C LEU A 63 -3.80 3.44 3.49
N GLU A 64 -4.47 3.39 4.64
CA GLU A 64 -5.92 3.24 4.73
C GLU A 64 -6.68 4.41 4.10
N LYS A 65 -6.17 5.64 4.22
CA LYS A 65 -6.75 6.82 3.56
C LYS A 65 -6.60 6.73 2.05
N LEU A 66 -5.42 6.36 1.55
CA LEU A 66 -5.16 6.18 0.11
C LEU A 66 -6.01 5.05 -0.50
N ASN A 67 -6.29 4.01 0.28
CA ASN A 67 -7.02 2.84 -0.17
C ASN A 67 -8.49 3.12 -0.50
N LYS A 68 -9.08 4.16 0.09
CA LYS A 68 -10.43 4.59 -0.25
C LYS A 68 -10.44 5.21 -1.65
N PRO A 69 -11.47 4.99 -2.47
CA PRO A 69 -11.66 5.74 -3.69
C PRO A 69 -11.71 7.23 -3.34
N ILE A 70 -11.19 8.06 -4.23
CA ILE A 70 -11.35 9.51 -4.11
C ILE A 70 -12.86 9.76 -4.13
N GLU A 71 -13.44 10.11 -2.99
CA GLU A 71 -14.77 10.70 -2.96
C GLU A 71 -14.61 12.06 -3.65
N ASP A 72 -15.04 12.13 -4.90
CA ASP A 72 -15.25 13.39 -5.61
C ASP A 72 -16.22 14.23 -4.77
N ASN A 73 -15.71 15.04 -3.86
CA ASN A 73 -16.42 16.20 -3.34
C ASN A 73 -16.46 17.25 -4.45
N ILE A 74 -17.20 16.95 -5.51
CA ILE A 74 -17.80 17.95 -6.38
C ILE A 74 -19.13 18.30 -5.69
N LYS A 75 -19.08 19.31 -4.82
CA LYS A 75 -20.26 20.05 -4.38
C LYS A 75 -20.05 21.51 -4.70
#